data_AF-A0A4R6KKT2-F1
#
_entry.id   AF-A0A4R6KKT2-F1
#
_cell.length_a   1.000
_cell.length_b   1.000
_cell.length_c   1.000
_cell.angle_alpha   90.00
_cell.angle_beta   90.00
_cell.angle_gamma   90.00
#
_symmetry.space_group_name_H-M   'P 1'
#
loop_
_entity.id
_entity.type
_entity.pdbx_description
1 polymer ?
#
loop_
_entity_poly.entity_id
_entity_poly.type
_entity_poly.pdbx_seq_one_letter_code
_entity_poly.pdbx_strand_id
1 'polypeptide(L)'
;MIPLGAIHFSPEEVALILAILAFGSIALALPATLTLAWVGYRRGTTRPAANALGYWLGGTALSVATTALAAGQGLGWWSVPIGWVPTLLLAAALNRSPR
;
A
#
# COMPACT_ATOMS: atom_id res chain seq x y z
N MET A 1 -32.00 -4.83 10.24
CA MET A 1 -31.10 -5.69 9.44
C MET A 1 -31.95 -6.79 8.84
N ILE A 2 -32.07 -6.85 7.52
CA ILE A 2 -32.73 -7.99 6.84
C ILE A 2 -31.73 -9.15 6.94
N PRO A 3 -32.12 -10.34 7.45
CA PRO A 3 -31.22 -11.46 7.52
C PRO A 3 -30.95 -11.92 6.09
N LEU A 4 -29.83 -11.47 5.53
CA LEU A 4 -29.23 -12.13 4.38
C LEU A 4 -28.84 -13.51 4.91
N GLY A 5 -29.56 -14.56 4.49
CA GLY A 5 -29.20 -15.95 4.81
C GLY A 5 -27.73 -16.20 4.50
N ALA A 6 -27.10 -17.16 5.19
CA ALA A 6 -25.66 -17.41 5.12
C ALA A 6 -25.16 -17.35 3.67
N ILE A 7 -24.50 -16.24 3.31
CA ILE A 7 -23.93 -16.07 1.98
C ILE A 7 -22.75 -17.03 1.94
N HIS A 8 -22.93 -18.16 1.29
CA HIS A 8 -21.85 -19.11 1.04
C HIS A 8 -21.14 -18.68 -0.22
N PHE A 9 -19.96 -18.09 -0.05
CA PHE A 9 -19.05 -17.81 -1.15
C PHE A 9 -18.33 -19.09 -1.55
N SER A 10 -18.26 -19.36 -2.86
CA SER A 10 -17.38 -20.41 -3.37
C SER A 10 -15.90 -20.02 -3.16
N PRO A 11 -14.96 -20.97 -3.13
CA PRO A 11 -13.52 -20.66 -3.05
C PRO A 11 -13.06 -19.70 -4.16
N GLU A 12 -13.61 -19.82 -5.37
CA GLU A 12 -13.31 -18.96 -6.51
C GLU A 12 -13.81 -17.52 -6.29
N GLU A 13 -14.99 -17.36 -5.70
CA GLU A 13 -15.55 -16.04 -5.36
C GLU A 13 -14.72 -15.35 -4.27
N VAL A 14 -14.29 -16.09 -3.24
CA VAL A 14 -13.38 -15.57 -2.21
C VAL A 14 -12.07 -15.12 -2.83
N ALA A 15 -11.47 -15.93 -3.72
CA ALA A 15 -10.24 -15.57 -4.41
C ALA A 15 -10.40 -14.29 -5.25
N LEU A 16 -11.53 -14.15 -5.97
CA LEU A 16 -11.85 -12.95 -6.74
C LEU A 16 -12.00 -11.72 -5.86
N ILE A 17 -12.73 -11.83 -4.74
CA ILE A 17 -12.91 -10.73 -3.78
C ILE A 17 -11.54 -10.29 -3.23
N LEU A 18 -10.71 -11.24 -2.81
CA LEU A 18 -9.37 -10.95 -2.30
C LEU A 18 -8.49 -10.29 -3.37
N ALA A 19 -8.57 -10.74 -4.62
CA ALA A 19 -7.84 -10.13 -5.72
C ALA A 19 -8.26 -8.67 -5.94
N ILE A 20 -9.56 -8.39 -5.98
CA ILE A 20 -10.09 -7.02 -6.15
C ILE A 20 -9.65 -6.13 -4.98
N LEU A 21 -9.76 -6.62 -3.74
CA LEU A 21 -9.34 -5.88 -2.56
C LEU A 21 -7.83 -5.61 -2.55
N ALA A 22 -7.01 -6.59 -2.94
CA ALA A 22 -5.57 -6.43 -3.04
C ALA A 22 -5.20 -5.40 -4.12
N PHE A 23 -5.75 -5.52 -5.33
CA PHE A 23 -5.50 -4.57 -6.42
C PHE A 23 -5.96 -3.15 -6.06
N GLY A 24 -7.17 -3.03 -5.50
CA GLY A 24 -7.70 -1.74 -5.04
C GLY A 24 -6.81 -1.10 -3.97
N SER A 25 -6.34 -1.90 -3.00
CA SER A 25 -5.43 -1.41 -1.94
C SER A 25 -4.10 -0.92 -2.51
N ILE A 26 -3.53 -1.65 -3.47
CA ILE A 26 -2.28 -1.25 -4.15
C ILE A 26 -2.50 0.05 -4.93
N ALA A 27 -3.59 0.14 -5.70
CA ALA A 27 -3.93 1.31 -6.49
C ALA A 27 -4.08 2.58 -5.61
N LEU A 28 -4.78 2.45 -4.49
CA LEU A 28 -4.95 3.54 -3.51
C LEU A 28 -3.63 3.94 -2.83
N ALA A 29 -2.65 3.05 -2.75
CA ALA A 29 -1.34 3.33 -2.17
C ALA A 29 -0.38 4.01 -3.17
N LEU A 30 -0.65 3.95 -4.49
CA LEU A 30 0.26 4.42 -5.54
C LEU A 30 0.88 5.81 -5.32
N PRO A 31 0.13 6.85 -4.88
CA PRO A 31 0.71 8.18 -4.68
C PRO A 31 1.93 8.17 -3.74
N ALA A 32 1.84 7.42 -2.64
CA ALA A 32 2.93 7.31 -1.67
C ALA A 32 4.01 6.33 -2.14
N THR A 33 3.62 5.20 -2.72
CA THR A 33 4.55 4.11 -3.04
C THR A 33 5.37 4.40 -4.28
N LEU A 34 4.82 5.10 -5.27
CA LEU A 34 5.58 5.58 -6.43
C LEU A 34 6.59 6.66 -6.03
N THR A 35 6.24 7.52 -5.06
CA THR A 35 7.18 8.50 -4.50
C THR A 35 8.38 7.81 -3.86
N LEU A 36 8.15 6.77 -3.04
CA LEU A 36 9.23 6.00 -2.43
C LEU A 36 10.01 5.18 -3.48
N ALA A 37 9.33 4.58 -4.45
CA ALA A 37 9.96 3.86 -5.57
C ALA A 37 10.89 4.75 -6.37
N TRP A 38 10.52 6.01 -6.60
CA TRP A 38 11.36 7.00 -7.28
C TRP A 38 12.64 7.31 -6.49
N VAL A 39 12.53 7.45 -5.17
CA VAL A 39 13.70 7.58 -4.28
C VAL A 39 14.59 6.34 -4.41
N GLY A 40 14.00 5.14 -4.39
CA GLY A 40 14.72 3.88 -4.62
C GLY A 40 15.42 3.83 -5.97
N TYR A 41 14.74 4.21 -7.05
CA TYR A 41 15.30 4.27 -8.39
C TYR A 41 16.55 5.16 -8.43
N ARG A 42 16.43 6.38 -7.88
CA ARG A 42 17.56 7.32 -7.82
C ARG A 42 18.72 6.76 -7.01
N ARG A 43 18.46 6.14 -5.86
CA ARG A 43 19.50 5.60 -4.95
C ARG A 43 20.21 4.36 -5.50
N GLY A 44 19.61 3.61 -6.43
CA GLY A 44 20.22 2.41 -7.01
C GLY A 44 21.41 2.73 -7.92
N THR A 45 22.53 2.03 -7.74
CA THR A 45 23.75 2.22 -8.55
C THR A 45 23.86 1.19 -9.67
N THR A 46 23.76 -0.11 -9.34
CA THR A 46 23.98 -1.20 -10.30
C THR A 46 22.68 -1.65 -10.97
N ARG A 47 21.56 -1.66 -10.21
CA ARG A 47 20.25 -2.15 -10.68
C ARG A 47 19.14 -1.22 -10.20
N PRO A 48 19.00 -0.01 -10.78
CA PRO A 48 18.07 1.00 -10.30
C PRO A 48 16.60 0.55 -10.37
N ALA A 49 16.22 -0.22 -11.39
CA ALA A 49 14.87 -0.79 -11.50
C ALA A 49 14.56 -1.81 -10.38
N ALA A 50 15.51 -2.70 -10.06
CA ALA A 50 15.33 -3.66 -8.97
C ALA A 50 15.26 -2.97 -7.60
N ASN A 51 16.05 -1.92 -7.40
CA ASN A 51 15.98 -1.13 -6.16
C ASN A 51 14.64 -0.38 -6.05
N ALA A 52 14.17 0.22 -7.15
CA ALA A 52 12.86 0.86 -7.20
C ALA A 52 11.73 -0.13 -6.87
N LEU A 53 11.79 -1.36 -7.40
CA LEU A 53 10.82 -2.41 -7.09
C LEU A 53 10.82 -2.77 -5.60
N GLY A 54 11.99 -2.92 -4.98
CA GLY A 54 12.08 -3.18 -3.54
C GLY A 54 11.46 -2.06 -2.70
N TYR A 55 11.72 -0.80 -3.06
CA TYR A 55 11.15 0.36 -2.39
C TYR A 55 9.63 0.47 -2.62
N TRP A 56 9.15 0.15 -3.82
CA TRP A 56 7.73 0.11 -4.15
C TRP A 56 6.99 -0.96 -3.33
N LEU A 57 7.52 -2.18 -3.27
CA LEU A 57 6.96 -3.28 -2.47
C LEU A 57 6.93 -2.93 -0.98
N GLY A 58 8.05 -2.41 -0.44
CA GLY A 58 8.14 -1.98 0.95
C GLY A 58 7.17 -0.84 1.28
N GLY A 59 7.10 0.18 0.42
CA GLY A 59 6.14 1.27 0.58
C GLY A 59 4.69 0.81 0.50
N THR A 60 4.40 -0.16 -0.37
CA THR A 60 3.04 -0.73 -0.52
C THR A 60 2.64 -1.48 0.73
N ALA A 61 3.50 -2.37 1.23
CA ALA A 61 3.27 -3.08 2.48
C ALA A 61 3.04 -2.11 3.66
N LEU A 62 3.87 -1.07 3.78
CA LEU A 62 3.76 -0.05 4.82
C LEU A 62 2.45 0.75 4.71
N SER A 63 2.09 1.18 3.50
CA SER A 63 0.88 1.98 3.27
C SER A 63 -0.40 1.18 3.52
N VAL A 64 -0.45 -0.06 3.03
CA VAL A 64 -1.59 -0.96 3.23
C VAL A 64 -1.74 -1.34 4.69
N ALA A 65 -0.66 -1.70 5.38
CA ALA A 65 -0.71 -2.03 6.81
C ALA A 65 -1.20 -0.84 7.66
N THR A 66 -0.68 0.36 7.38
CA THR A 66 -1.09 1.58 8.11
C THR A 66 -2.54 1.95 7.80
N THR A 67 -2.97 1.81 6.55
CA THR A 67 -4.37 2.00 6.14
C THR A 67 -5.28 1.02 6.89
N ALA A 68 -4.93 -0.26 6.94
CA ALA A 68 -5.70 -1.28 7.63
C ALA A 68 -5.82 -1.00 9.14
N LEU A 69 -4.73 -0.56 9.78
CA LEU A 69 -4.75 -0.12 11.18
C LEU A 69 -5.67 1.09 11.38
N ALA A 70 -5.55 2.11 10.54
CA ALA A 70 -6.38 3.31 10.60
C ALA A 70 -7.87 3.01 10.35
N ALA A 71 -8.17 2.11 9.41
CA ALA A 71 -9.51 1.64 9.12
C ALA A 71 -10.11 0.86 10.32
N GLY A 72 -9.29 0.04 10.98
CA GLY A 72 -9.66 -0.67 12.21
C GLY A 72 -10.05 0.25 13.37
N GLN A 73 -9.58 1.51 13.35
CA GLN A 73 -9.96 2.55 14.31
C GLN A 73 -11.19 3.37 13.88
N GLY A 74 -11.90 2.95 12.83
CA GLY A 74 -13.13 3.62 12.38
C GLY A 74 -12.90 4.92 11.61
N LEU A 75 -11.67 5.18 11.13
CA LEU A 75 -11.34 6.43 10.42
C LEU A 75 -11.91 6.50 8.99
N GLY A 76 -12.61 5.45 8.53
CA GLY A 76 -13.29 5.41 7.24
C GLY A 76 -12.37 5.76 6.08
N TRP A 77 -12.82 6.63 5.17
CA TRP A 77 -12.04 7.05 4.00
C TRP A 77 -10.74 7.79 4.34
N TRP A 78 -10.61 8.38 5.53
CA TRP A 78 -9.37 9.01 5.97
C TRP A 78 -8.25 8.02 6.25
N SER A 79 -8.57 6.74 6.44
CA SER A 79 -7.57 5.69 6.59
C SER A 79 -6.57 5.63 5.42
N VAL A 80 -7.02 5.91 4.19
CA VAL A 80 -6.18 5.88 2.98
C VAL A 80 -5.09 6.95 3.01
N PRO A 81 -5.41 8.26 3.09
CA PRO A 81 -4.37 9.29 3.16
C PRO A 81 -3.53 9.21 4.44
N ILE A 82 -4.08 8.74 5.56
CA ILE A 82 -3.29 8.47 6.78
C ILE A 82 -2.29 7.34 6.53
N GLY A 83 -2.70 6.30 5.82
CA GLY A 83 -1.84 5.18 5.43
C GLY A 83 -0.63 5.61 4.61
N TRP A 84 -0.73 6.69 3.85
CA TRP A 84 0.39 7.23 3.07
C TRP A 84 1.49 7.84 3.93
N VAL A 85 1.16 8.33 5.13
CA VAL A 85 2.04 9.18 5.94
C VAL A 85 3.39 8.51 6.25
N PRO A 86 3.46 7.27 6.77
CA PRO A 86 4.75 6.65 7.08
C PRO A 86 5.62 6.45 5.84
N THR A 87 5.01 6.07 4.71
CA THR A 87 5.71 5.87 3.43
C THR A 87 6.28 7.17 2.89
N LEU A 88 5.51 8.27 2.95
CA LEU A 88 5.95 9.59 2.50
C LEU A 88 7.03 10.17 3.42
N LEU A 89 6.92 9.96 4.74
CA LEU A 89 7.96 10.36 5.69
C LEU A 89 9.26 9.60 5.43
N LEU A 90 9.17 8.29 5.18
CA LEU A 90 10.33 7.48 4.82
C LEU A 90 10.97 7.98 3.50
N ALA A 91 10.15 8.26 2.48
CA ALA A 91 10.63 8.81 1.22
C ALA A 91 11.35 10.16 1.42
N ALA A 92 10.77 11.06 2.23
CA ALA A 92 11.36 12.35 2.54
C ALA A 92 12.69 12.23 3.30
N ALA A 93 12.77 11.33 4.29
CA ALA A 93 13.99 11.06 5.05
C ALA A 93 15.10 10.52 4.13
N LEU A 94 14.79 9.49 3.33
CA LEU A 94 15.75 8.85 2.43
C LEU A 94 16.16 9.75 1.26
N ASN A 95 15.33 10.70 0.85
CA ASN A 95 15.70 11.67 -0.19
C ASN A 95 16.66 12.75 0.34
N ARG A 96 16.65 13.04 1.65
CA ARG A 96 17.55 14.01 2.29
C ARG A 96 18.87 13.40 2.74
N SER A 97 18.91 12.10 3.01
CA SER A 97 20.14 11.42 3.44
C SER A 97 21.12 11.23 2.27
N PRO A 98 22.42 11.53 2.47
CA PRO A 98 23.47 11.14 1.52
C PRO A 98 23.42 9.63 1.24
N ARG A 99 23.96 9.22 0.09
CA ARG A 99 24.04 7.79 -0.26
C ARG A 99 25.11 7.08 0.54
#